data_AF-A0A8T0U0W6-F1
#
_entry.id   AF-A0A8T0U0W6-F1
#
_cell.length_a   1.000
_cell.length_b   1.000
_cell.length_c   1.000
_cell.angle_alpha   90.00
_cell.angle_beta   90.00
_cell.angle_gamma   90.00
#
_symmetry.space_group_name_H-M   'P 1'
#
loop_
_entity.id
_entity.type
_entity.pdbx_description
1 polymer ?
#
loop_
_entity_poly.entity_id
_entity_poly.type
_entity_poly.pdbx_seq_one_letter_code
_entity_poly.pdbx_strand_id
1 'polypeptide(L)'
;MGSLGGGWRMQAWTSKKAREVVSLGRELLGGNGILADFLVAKAFCDLEPIFTYEGTYDINSLVTGREITRVASFKPAMLAKSRL
;
A
#
# COMPACT_ATOMS: atom_id res chain seq x y z
N MET A 1 -24.62 15.36 0.73
CA MET A 1 -23.39 16.06 0.29
C MET A 1 -22.28 15.73 1.30
N GLY A 2 -21.26 14.95 0.93
CA GLY A 2 -20.07 14.74 1.78
C GLY A 2 -19.52 13.31 1.92
N SER A 3 -19.55 12.45 0.89
CA SER A 3 -18.89 11.12 0.94
C SER A 3 -17.48 11.12 0.32
N LEU A 4 -16.66 12.14 0.60
CA LEU A 4 -15.30 12.31 0.04
C LEU A 4 -14.22 11.40 0.69
N GLY A 5 -14.59 10.37 1.46
CA GLY A 5 -13.63 9.51 2.19
C GLY A 5 -13.03 8.33 1.41
N GLY A 6 -13.54 8.02 0.20
CA GLY A 6 -13.17 6.78 -0.51
C GLY A 6 -11.75 6.74 -1.11
N GLY A 7 -11.05 7.86 -1.23
CA GLY A 7 -9.77 7.96 -1.96
C GLY A 7 -8.66 7.09 -1.37
N TRP A 8 -8.52 7.10 -0.05
CA TRP A 8 -7.47 6.35 0.66
C TRP A 8 -7.59 4.84 0.48
N ARG A 9 -8.81 4.32 0.42
CA ARG A 9 -9.07 2.91 0.12
C ARG A 9 -8.65 2.55 -1.30
N MET A 10 -8.99 3.40 -2.27
CA MET A 10 -8.71 3.15 -3.69
C MET A 10 -7.21 3.14 -3.97
N GLN A 11 -6.46 4.06 -3.36
CA GLN A 11 -5.02 4.09 -3.51
C GLN A 11 -4.34 2.86 -2.87
N ALA A 12 -4.70 2.52 -1.63
CA ALA A 12 -4.15 1.34 -0.96
C ALA A 12 -4.41 0.04 -1.73
N TRP A 13 -5.62 -0.10 -2.29
CA TRP A 13 -5.99 -1.25 -3.10
C TRP A 13 -5.21 -1.32 -4.41
N THR A 14 -5.11 -0.19 -5.12
CA THR A 14 -4.43 -0.09 -6.42
C THR A 14 -2.94 -0.41 -6.29
N SER A 15 -2.25 0.17 -5.30
CA SER A 15 -0.81 -0.08 -5.09
C SER A 15 -0.52 -1.55 -4.73
N LYS A 16 -1.38 -2.19 -3.92
CA LYS A 16 -1.26 -3.62 -3.60
C LYS A 16 -1.43 -4.48 -4.86
N LYS A 17 -2.47 -4.19 -5.65
CA LYS A 17 -2.75 -4.94 -6.88
C LYS A 17 -1.66 -4.74 -7.93
N ALA A 18 -1.11 -3.53 -8.06
CA ALA A 18 -0.01 -3.25 -8.98
C ALA A 18 1.24 -4.07 -8.63
N ARG A 19 1.59 -4.21 -7.33
CA ARG A 19 2.71 -5.05 -6.89
C ARG A 19 2.49 -6.53 -7.23
N GLU A 20 1.27 -7.05 -7.02
CA GLU A 20 0.91 -8.44 -7.40
C GLU A 20 1.09 -8.67 -8.91
N VAL A 21 0.60 -7.74 -9.74
CA VAL A 21 0.68 -7.83 -11.21
C VAL A 21 2.12 -7.81 -11.70
N VAL A 22 2.97 -6.94 -11.16
CA VAL A 22 4.38 -6.87 -11.60
C VAL A 22 5.19 -8.07 -11.12
N SER A 23 4.86 -8.66 -9.97
CA SER A 23 5.44 -9.94 -9.55
C SER A 23 5.13 -11.06 -10.54
N LEU A 24 3.85 -11.18 -10.95
CA LEU A 24 3.44 -12.16 -11.96
C LEU A 24 4.09 -11.89 -13.33
N GLY A 25 4.19 -10.62 -13.73
CA GLY A 25 4.87 -10.22 -14.97
C GLY A 25 6.35 -10.60 -15.00
N ARG A 26 7.05 -10.51 -13.85
CA ARG A 26 8.45 -10.95 -13.72
C ARG A 26 8.57 -12.46 -13.84
N GLU A 27 7.67 -13.22 -13.23
CA GLU A 27 7.64 -14.68 -13.33
C GLU A 27 7.42 -15.15 -14.79
N LEU A 28 6.53 -14.48 -15.53
CA LEU A 28 6.27 -14.78 -16.95
C LEU A 28 7.50 -14.60 -17.85
N LEU A 29 8.36 -13.62 -17.56
CA LEU A 29 9.58 -13.35 -18.32
C LEU A 29 10.77 -14.23 -17.89
N GLY A 30 10.66 -14.99 -16.80
CA GLY A 30 11.74 -15.81 -16.27
C GLY A 30 13.02 -15.01 -16.03
N GLY A 31 14.18 -15.51 -16.50
CA GLY A 31 15.47 -14.83 -16.37
C GLY A 31 15.53 -13.45 -17.06
N ASN A 32 14.74 -13.25 -18.12
CA ASN A 32 14.67 -11.97 -18.83
C ASN A 32 13.91 -10.90 -18.02
N GLY A 33 13.12 -11.31 -17.01
CA GLY A 33 12.38 -10.40 -16.14
C GLY A 33 13.24 -9.65 -15.13
N ILE A 34 14.52 -10.02 -14.98
CA ILE A 34 15.49 -9.37 -14.07
C ILE A 34 16.33 -8.31 -14.81
N LEU A 35 16.40 -8.42 -16.14
CA LEU A 35 17.14 -7.47 -16.96
C LEU A 35 16.40 -6.12 -17.01
N ALA A 36 17.15 -5.03 -16.82
CA ALA A 36 16.61 -3.67 -16.84
C ALA A 36 16.02 -3.26 -18.21
N ASP A 37 16.40 -3.98 -19.27
CA ASP A 37 15.99 -3.73 -20.65
C ASP A 37 14.54 -4.10 -20.95
N PHE A 38 13.98 -5.09 -20.23
CA PHE A 38 12.60 -5.56 -20.46
C PHE A 38 11.53 -4.77 -19.68
N LEU A 39 11.89 -3.61 -19.11
CA LEU A 39 11.04 -2.70 -18.32
C LEU A 39 10.43 -3.28 -17.04
N VAL A 40 10.20 -4.59 -16.95
CA VAL A 40 9.54 -5.25 -15.80
C VAL A 40 10.39 -5.17 -14.54
N ALA A 41 11.71 -5.31 -14.65
CA ALA A 41 12.62 -5.12 -13.52
C ALA A 41 12.57 -3.68 -12.98
N LYS A 42 12.48 -2.68 -13.88
CA LYS A 42 12.36 -1.26 -13.51
C LYS A 42 11.00 -0.97 -12.86
N ALA A 43 9.91 -1.44 -13.47
CA ALA A 43 8.57 -1.29 -12.92
C ALA A 43 8.42 -1.92 -11.52
N PHE A 44 9.10 -3.05 -11.27
CA PHE A 44 9.12 -3.68 -9.95
C PHE A 44 9.81 -2.79 -8.91
N CYS A 45 10.96 -2.19 -9.26
CA CYS A 45 11.69 -1.27 -8.40
C CYS A 45 10.93 0.04 -8.15
N ASP A 46 10.24 0.58 -9.16
CA ASP A 46 9.47 1.83 -9.04
C ASP A 46 8.20 1.65 -8.20
N LEU A 47 7.64 0.45 -8.12
CA LEU A 47 6.43 0.16 -7.33
C LEU A 47 6.66 0.13 -5.82
N GLU A 48 7.87 -0.23 -5.36
CA GLU A 48 8.23 -0.22 -3.94
C GLU A 48 8.08 1.16 -3.27
N PRO A 49 8.66 2.25 -3.82
CA PRO A 49 8.48 3.59 -3.27
C PRO A 49 7.03 4.09 -3.44
N ILE A 50 6.35 3.77 -4.55
CA ILE A 50 4.94 4.16 -4.78
C ILE A 50 4.01 3.56 -3.71
N PHE A 51 4.30 2.35 -3.22
CA PHE A 51 3.53 1.72 -2.16
C PHE A 51 3.70 2.39 -0.78
N THR A 52 4.80 3.13 -0.57
CA THR A 52 5.20 3.64 0.74
C THR A 52 5.06 5.17 0.85
N TYR A 53 5.16 5.90 -0.26
CA TYR A 53 5.30 7.36 -0.28
C TYR A 53 4.04 8.13 0.20
N GLU A 54 2.85 7.75 -0.25
CA GLU A 54 1.59 8.42 0.10
C GLU A 54 0.88 7.80 1.32
N GLY A 55 1.67 7.28 2.26
CA GLY A 55 1.20 6.53 3.41
C GLY A 55 1.25 5.03 3.14
N THR A 56 1.92 4.30 4.05
CA THR A 56 1.98 2.84 3.98
C THR A 56 0.57 2.26 3.87
N TYR A 57 0.42 1.14 3.15
CA TYR A 57 -0.84 0.41 3.06
C TYR A 57 -1.55 0.24 4.41
N ASP A 58 -0.80 0.03 5.50
CA ASP A 58 -1.33 -0.07 6.86
C ASP A 58 -1.97 1.25 7.34
N ILE A 59 -1.32 2.39 7.11
CA ILE A 59 -1.88 3.71 7.46
C ILE A 59 -3.14 3.99 6.66
N ASN A 60 -3.13 3.77 5.35
CA ASN A 60 -4.30 4.00 4.50
C ASN A 60 -5.46 3.05 4.84
N SER A 61 -5.14 1.82 5.24
CA SER A 61 -6.11 0.84 5.75
C SER A 61 -6.68 1.26 7.11
N LEU A 62 -5.86 1.82 8.01
CA LEU A 62 -6.30 2.32 9.32
C LEU A 62 -7.15 3.59 9.21
N VAL A 63 -6.84 4.48 8.26
CA VAL A 63 -7.68 5.66 7.93
C VAL A 63 -9.04 5.20 7.42
N THR A 64 -9.06 4.28 6.46
CA THR A 64 -10.30 3.69 5.94
C THR A 64 -11.06 2.94 7.05
N GLY A 65 -10.35 2.19 7.90
CA GLY A 65 -10.93 1.45 9.03
C GLY A 65 -11.58 2.39 10.05
N ARG A 66 -10.95 3.53 10.36
CA ARG A 66 -11.54 4.58 11.20
C ARG A 66 -12.80 5.16 10.58
N GLU A 67 -12.86 5.38 9.27
CA GLU A 67 -14.07 5.90 8.62
C GLU A 67 -15.26 4.93 8.75
N ILE A 68 -15.00 3.62 8.60
CA ILE A 68 -16.04 2.58 8.69
C ILE A 68 -16.46 2.35 10.15
N THR A 69 -15.51 2.11 11.03
CA THR A 69 -15.75 1.66 12.41
C THR A 69 -15.91 2.80 13.40
N ARG A 70 -15.52 4.02 13.02
CA ARG A 70 -15.39 5.20 13.90
C ARG A 70 -14.43 5.02 15.09
N VAL A 71 -13.66 3.93 15.12
CA VAL A 71 -12.64 3.66 16.14
C VAL A 71 -11.25 3.94 15.54
N ALA A 72 -10.45 4.76 16.22
CA ALA A 72 -9.13 5.14 15.77
C ALA A 72 -8.04 4.24 16.39
N SER A 73 -7.41 3.39 15.59
CA SER A 73 -6.36 2.43 16.04
C SER A 73 -4.94 2.83 15.61
N PHE A 74 -4.60 4.13 15.63
CA PHE A 74 -3.28 4.62 15.22
C PHE A 74 -2.22 4.57 16.34
N LYS A 75 -2.61 4.38 17.60
CA LYS A 75 -1.70 4.42 18.75
C LYS A 75 -1.39 3.01 19.26
N PRO A 76 -0.11 2.69 19.52
CA PRO A 76 0.24 1.42 20.16
C PRO A 76 -0.31 1.39 21.60
N ALA A 77 -0.84 0.25 22.01
CA ALA A 77 -1.47 0.05 23.33
C ALA A 77 -0.56 0.40 24.52
N MET A 78 0.76 0.30 24.34
CA MET A 78 1.78 0.61 25.35
C MET A 78 1.75 2.08 25.82
N LEU A 79 1.41 3.03 24.94
CA LEU A 79 1.41 4.46 25.30
C LEU A 79 0.17 4.88 26.10
N ALA A 80 -0.88 4.06 26.10
CA ALA A 80 -2.10 4.31 26.89
C ALA A 80 -1.90 3.98 28.38
N LYS A 81 -0.94 3.09 28.71
CA LYS A 81 -0.71 2.59 30.07
C LYS A 81 0.43 3.29 30.82
N SER A 82 1.29 4.04 30.12
CA SER A 82 2.45 4.75 30.69
C SER A 82 2.11 6.10 31.36
N ARG A 83 0.82 6.40 31.57
CA ARG A 83 0.34 7.70 32.08
C ARG A 83 -0.37 7.58 33.45
N LEU A 84 0.05 6.59 34.24
CA LEU A 84 -0.21 6.42 35.68
C LEU A 84 1.12 6.23 36.39
#